data_AF-A0A2N0TRL0-F1
#
_entry.id   AF-A0A2N0TRL0-F1
#
_cell.length_a   1.000
_cell.length_b   1.000
_cell.length_c   1.000
_cell.angle_alpha   90.00
_cell.angle_beta   90.00
_cell.angle_gamma   90.00
#
_symmetry.space_group_name_H-M   'P 1'
#
loop_
_entity.id
_entity.type
_entity.pdbx_description
1 polymer ?
#
loop_
_entity_poly.entity_id
_entity_poly.type
_entity_poly.pdbx_seq_one_letter_code
_entity_poly.pdbx_strand_id
1 'polypeptide(L)'
;MKKPNNWRLVEMYEGNYIFEDINEEFQVSLDKMGRLSPSYHIHFNQLKGENCQIGYKEGAYNSSASEKNTALQKAYEMMDFINKHKK
;
A
#
# COMPACT_ATOMS: atom_id res chain seq x y z
N MET A 1 15.05 3.80 -3.24
CA MET A 1 13.61 4.14 -3.13
C MET A 1 13.34 4.63 -1.72
N LYS A 2 12.56 5.70 -1.55
CA LYS A 2 12.19 6.22 -0.22
C LYS A 2 10.67 6.21 -0.10
N LYS A 3 10.18 5.73 1.04
CA LYS A 3 8.77 5.82 1.42
C LYS A 3 8.33 7.30 1.41
N PRO A 4 7.10 7.63 0.97
CA PRO A 4 6.57 8.99 1.07
C PRO A 4 6.59 9.54 2.50
N ASN A 5 6.77 10.85 2.66
CA ASN A 5 7.00 11.49 3.97
C ASN A 5 5.77 11.47 4.89
N ASN A 6 4.56 11.51 4.33
CA ASN A 6 3.30 11.58 5.09
C ASN A 6 2.77 10.20 5.53
N TRP A 7 3.63 9.19 5.53
CA TRP A 7 3.28 7.82 5.85
C TRP A 7 4.22 7.31 6.93
N ARG A 8 3.74 6.44 7.81
CA ARG A 8 4.53 5.73 8.81
C ARG A 8 4.44 4.23 8.56
N LEU A 9 5.55 3.52 8.75
CA LEU A 9 5.51 2.06 8.86
C LEU A 9 5.02 1.76 10.27
N VAL A 10 3.82 1.20 10.41
CA VAL A 10 3.22 0.88 11.72
C VAL A 10 3.52 -0.55 12.14
N GLU A 11 3.66 -1.47 11.18
CA GLU A 11 3.91 -2.86 11.47
C GLU A 11 4.78 -3.53 10.38
N MET A 12 5.66 -4.43 10.82
CA MET A 12 6.45 -5.28 9.93
C MET A 12 6.68 -6.65 10.58
N TYR A 13 6.19 -7.72 9.96
CA TYR A 13 6.32 -9.08 10.47
C TYR A 13 6.42 -10.09 9.32
N GLU A 14 7.43 -10.96 9.34
CA GLU A 14 7.63 -12.04 8.35
C GLU A 14 7.58 -11.61 6.87
N GLY A 15 7.95 -10.35 6.60
CA GLY A 15 7.89 -9.76 5.26
C GLY A 15 6.54 -9.17 4.88
N ASN A 16 5.57 -9.18 5.78
CA ASN A 16 4.40 -8.32 5.71
C ASN A 16 4.77 -6.91 6.18
N TYR A 17 4.12 -5.90 5.59
CA TYR A 17 4.35 -4.49 5.92
C TYR A 17 3.02 -3.77 5.99
N ILE A 18 2.83 -2.92 6.99
CA ILE A 18 1.66 -2.05 7.09
C ILE A 18 2.15 -0.61 7.18
N PHE A 19 1.71 0.20 6.22
CA PHE A 19 1.94 1.62 6.20
C PHE A 19 0.63 2.35 6.43
N GLU A 20 0.68 3.40 7.22
CA GLU A 20 -0.47 4.23 7.53
C GLU A 20 -0.11 5.68 7.28
N ASP A 21 -1.03 6.45 6.72
CA ASP A 21 -0.80 7.88 6.53
C ASP A 21 -0.86 8.64 7.87
N ILE A 22 -0.26 9.83 7.93
CA ILE A 22 -0.10 10.58 9.18
C ILE A 22 -1.43 11.01 9.82
N ASN A 23 -2.49 11.09 9.02
CA ASN A 23 -3.85 11.41 9.48
C ASN A 23 -4.62 10.16 9.93
N GLU A 24 -4.05 8.96 9.76
CA GLU A 24 -4.71 7.67 10.02
C GLU A 24 -6.03 7.52 9.25
N GLU A 25 -6.08 8.07 8.04
CA GLU A 25 -7.20 8.00 7.11
C GLU A 25 -7.04 6.83 6.16
N PHE A 26 -5.80 6.47 5.81
CA PHE A 26 -5.48 5.48 4.81
C PHE A 26 -4.38 4.53 5.28
N GLN A 27 -4.47 3.30 4.81
CA GLN A 27 -3.50 2.24 5.04
C GLN A 27 -3.14 1.57 3.72
N VAL A 28 -1.86 1.24 3.55
CA VAL A 28 -1.36 0.38 2.49
C VAL A 28 -0.64 -0.79 3.14
N SER A 29 -1.09 -2.02 2.90
CA SER A 29 -0.43 -3.23 3.41
C SER A 29 0.19 -4.06 2.30
N LEU A 30 1.24 -4.80 2.65
CA LEU A 30 1.86 -5.83 1.82
C LEU A 30 1.76 -7.15 2.57
N ASP A 31 1.12 -8.13 1.96
CA ASP A 31 0.90 -9.45 2.53
C ASP A 31 1.66 -10.51 1.73
N LYS A 32 2.62 -11.19 2.37
CA LYS A 32 3.42 -12.23 1.74
C LYS A 32 2.63 -13.54 1.69
N MET A 33 2.34 -14.01 0.48
CA MET A 33 1.51 -15.20 0.25
C MET A 33 2.27 -16.51 0.47
N GLY A 34 2.48 -16.89 1.73
CA GLY A 34 2.92 -18.23 2.12
C GLY A 34 4.25 -18.71 1.50
N ARG A 35 4.55 -20.00 1.68
CA ARG A 35 5.80 -20.62 1.22
C ARG A 35 5.75 -21.11 -0.24
N LEU A 36 4.56 -21.18 -0.82
CA LEU A 36 4.30 -21.83 -2.12
C LEU A 36 4.23 -20.86 -3.30
N SER A 37 4.14 -19.55 -3.05
CA SER A 37 4.24 -18.52 -4.07
C SER A 37 5.06 -17.36 -3.49
N PRO A 38 6.16 -16.92 -4.12
CA PRO A 38 6.90 -15.75 -3.65
C PRO A 38 6.15 -14.42 -3.90
N SER A 39 4.82 -14.46 -4.01
CA SER A 39 4.00 -13.28 -4.30
C SER A 39 3.64 -12.51 -3.03
N TYR A 40 3.79 -11.21 -3.10
CA TYR A 40 3.22 -10.23 -2.20
C TYR A 40 1.90 -9.77 -2.78
N HIS A 41 0.87 -9.65 -1.96
CA HIS A 41 -0.33 -8.89 -2.27
C HIS A 41 -0.22 -7.49 -1.67
N ILE A 42 -0.75 -6.49 -2.36
CA ILE A 42 -0.70 -5.10 -1.94
C ILE A 42 -2.13 -4.63 -1.77
N HIS A 43 -2.50 -4.23 -0.56
CA HIS A 43 -3.84 -3.80 -0.23
C HIS A 43 -3.86 -2.32 0.11
N PHE A 44 -5.00 -1.69 -0.17
CA PHE A 44 -5.32 -0.34 0.23
C PHE A 44 -6.63 -0.36 1.02
N ASN A 45 -6.60 0.25 2.21
CA ASN A 45 -7.76 0.39 3.07
C ASN A 45 -7.94 1.86 3.45
N GLN A 46 -9.16 2.37 3.37
CA GLN A 46 -9.53 3.63 3.99
C GLN A 46 -10.05 3.34 5.39
N LEU A 47 -9.42 3.95 6.40
CA LEU A 47 -9.73 3.74 7.82
C LEU A 47 -10.77 4.73 8.35
N LYS A 48 -10.78 5.97 7.84
CA LYS A 48 -11.64 7.08 8.30
C LYS A 48 -12.08 7.96 7.13
N GLY A 49 -13.13 8.76 7.35
CA GLY A 49 -13.65 9.72 6.37
C GLY A 49 -14.74 9.15 5.45
N GLU A 50 -15.23 9.97 4.52
CA GLU A 50 -16.17 9.53 3.49
C GLU A 50 -15.48 8.61 2.49
N ASN A 51 -16.17 7.54 2.04
CA ASN A 51 -15.63 6.59 1.08
C ASN A 51 -15.04 7.30 -0.15
N CYS A 52 -13.72 7.41 -0.17
CA CYS A 52 -12.95 7.89 -1.29
C CYS A 52 -12.90 6.74 -2.28
N GLN A 53 -13.75 6.79 -3.30
CA GLN A 53 -13.57 5.96 -4.48
C GLN A 53 -12.31 6.45 -5.21
N ILE A 54 -11.16 5.97 -4.77
CA ILE A 54 -9.94 6.03 -5.56
C ILE A 54 -10.21 5.17 -6.80
N GLY A 55 -10.49 5.83 -7.91
CA GLY A 55 -11.12 5.23 -9.08
C GLY A 55 -10.31 4.06 -9.64
N TYR A 56 -10.95 2.89 -9.71
CA TYR A 56 -10.49 1.70 -10.44
C TYR A 56 -10.14 1.95 -11.92
N LYS A 57 -10.58 3.09 -12.49
CA LYS A 57 -10.41 3.44 -13.92
C LYS A 57 -9.09 4.13 -14.26
N GLU A 58 -8.33 4.61 -13.28
CA GLU A 58 -7.02 5.24 -13.52
C GLU A 58 -5.85 4.32 -13.13
N GLY A 59 -5.99 3.03 -13.46
CA GLY A 59 -4.87 2.09 -13.47
C GLY A 59 -4.41 1.60 -12.11
N ALA A 60 -5.33 1.46 -11.14
CA ALA A 60 -5.02 0.82 -9.86
C ALA A 60 -4.47 -0.59 -10.11
N TYR A 61 -3.15 -0.65 -9.91
CA TYR A 61 -2.19 -1.67 -10.25
C TYR A 61 -2.65 -3.11 -9.98
N ASN A 62 -2.17 -4.05 -10.81
CA ASN A 62 -2.06 -5.46 -10.43
C ASN A 62 -1.45 -5.51 -9.01
N SER A 63 -2.29 -5.86 -8.04
CA SER A 63 -2.09 -5.75 -6.59
C SER A 63 -1.20 -6.86 -6.05
N SER A 64 -0.22 -7.28 -6.85
CA SER A 64 0.76 -8.27 -6.46
C SER A 64 2.11 -8.05 -7.13
N ALA A 65 3.14 -8.60 -6.50
CA ALA A 65 4.49 -8.66 -7.02
C ALA A 65 5.21 -9.91 -6.49
N SER A 66 5.98 -10.59 -7.33
CA SER A 66 6.72 -11.80 -6.94
C SER A 66 8.00 -11.53 -6.13
N GLU A 67 8.34 -10.27 -5.90
CA GLU A 67 9.54 -9.88 -5.18
C GLU A 67 9.25 -8.74 -4.21
N LYS A 68 9.89 -8.81 -3.04
CA LYS A 68 9.71 -7.85 -1.94
C LYS A 68 9.97 -6.41 -2.36
N ASN A 69 11.06 -6.17 -3.08
CA ASN A 69 11.45 -4.81 -3.45
C ASN A 69 10.46 -4.21 -4.46
N THR A 70 9.99 -5.01 -5.41
CA THR A 70 8.94 -4.64 -6.37
C THR A 70 7.61 -4.39 -5.66
N ALA A 71 7.27 -5.20 -4.65
CA ALA A 71 6.07 -5.00 -3.84
C ALA A 71 6.12 -3.69 -3.07
N LEU A 72 7.27 -3.40 -2.42
CA LEU A 72 7.50 -2.14 -1.69
C LEU A 72 7.45 -0.94 -2.62
N GLN A 73 8.04 -1.05 -3.82
CA GLN A 73 7.97 0.02 -4.82
C GLN A 73 6.51 0.33 -5.19
N LYS A 74 5.73 -0.68 -5.55
CA LYS A 74 4.31 -0.51 -5.88
C LYS A 74 3.48 0.04 -4.72
N ALA A 75 3.78 -0.37 -3.49
CA ALA A 75 3.14 0.19 -2.31
C ALA A 75 3.45 1.69 -2.15
N TYR A 76 4.71 2.12 -2.39
CA TYR A 76 5.05 3.54 -2.37
C TYR A 76 4.38 4.33 -3.50
N GLU A 77 4.28 3.76 -4.70
CA GLU A 77 3.53 4.36 -5.81
C GLU A 77 2.05 4.55 -5.45
N MET A 78 1.45 3.58 -4.76
CA MET A 78 0.08 3.67 -4.24
C MET A 78 -0.07 4.76 -3.16
N MET A 79 0.86 4.84 -2.20
CA MET A 79 0.88 5.90 -1.19
C MET A 79 1.00 7.30 -1.83
N ASP A 80 1.86 7.46 -2.84
CA ASP A 80 2.01 8.71 -3.58
C ASP A 80 0.75 9.06 -4.39
N PHE A 81 0.09 8.06 -4.99
CA PHE A 81 -1.18 8.27 -5.64
C PHE A 81 -2.23 8.79 -4.66
N ILE A 82 -2.34 8.18 -3.47
CA ILE A 82 -3.29 8.60 -2.43
C ILE A 82 -2.98 10.03 -1.98
N ASN A 83 -1.71 10.36 -1.72
CA ASN A 83 -1.31 11.72 -1.33
C ASN A 83 -1.74 12.79 -2.35
N LYS A 84 -1.76 12.46 -3.64
CA LYS A 84 -2.16 13.38 -4.72
C LYS A 84 -3.67 13.54 -4.88
N HIS A 85 -4.45 12.56 -4.42
CA HIS A 85 -5.90 12.48 -4.69
C HIS A 85 -6.77 12.55 -3.43
N LYS A 86 -6.19 12.48 -2.23
CA LYS A 86 -6.90 12.80 -1.00
C LYS A 86 -7.27 14.28 -1.00
N LYS A 87 -8.57 14.57 -0.87
CA LYS A 87 -9.13 15.93 -0.86
C LYS A 87 -9.33 16.40 0.57
#